data_AF-A0A9X9SN91-F1
#
_entry.id   AF-A0A9X9SN91-F1
#
_cell.length_a   1.000
_cell.length_b   1.000
_cell.length_c   1.000
_cell.angle_alpha   90.00
_cell.angle_beta   90.00
_cell.angle_gamma   90.00
#
_symmetry.space_group_name_H-M   'P 1'
#
loop_
_entity.id
_entity.type
_entity.pdbx_description
1 polymer ?
#
loop_
_entity_poly.entity_id
_entity_poly.type
_entity_poly.pdbx_seq_one_letter_code
_entity_poly.pdbx_strand_id
1 'polypeptide(L)'
;MKKKQETMTDWHRADIVARLKKAGWSVRALSIEANLAPNTLGKALDAPYLKGERIIAAAIGVPAEEIWPSRFEKRNHKPTFPRSINR
;
A
#
# COMPACT_ATOMS: atom_id res chain seq x y z
N MET A 1 19.76 13.87 -16.57
CA MET A 1 19.56 12.41 -16.62
C MET A 1 18.17 12.10 -16.06
N LYS A 2 17.18 11.84 -16.92
CA LYS A 2 15.81 11.51 -16.49
C LYS A 2 15.82 10.07 -15.97
N LYS A 3 15.57 9.87 -14.67
CA LYS A 3 15.37 8.53 -14.11
C LYS A 3 14.17 7.92 -14.83
N LYS A 4 14.45 6.87 -15.60
CA LYS A 4 13.47 6.01 -16.23
C LYS A 4 12.54 5.53 -15.10
N GLN A 5 11.27 5.91 -15.17
CA GLN A 5 10.23 5.36 -14.31
C GLN A 5 10.09 3.89 -14.71
N GLU A 6 10.98 3.05 -14.20
CA GLU A 6 10.71 1.62 -14.15
C GLU A 6 9.47 1.48 -13.30
N THR A 7 8.40 1.00 -13.91
CA THR A 7 7.15 0.67 -13.24
C THR A 7 7.49 -0.27 -12.09
N MET A 8 7.70 0.26 -10.89
CA MET A 8 7.79 -0.54 -9.67
C MET A 8 6.39 -1.07 -9.44
N THR A 9 6.10 -2.19 -10.09
CA THR A 9 4.78 -2.80 -10.15
C THR A 9 4.39 -3.17 -8.73
N ASP A 10 3.29 -2.60 -8.27
CA ASP A 10 2.67 -3.02 -7.01
C ASP A 10 2.46 -4.54 -7.06
N TRP A 11 2.63 -5.23 -5.94
CA TRP A 11 2.39 -6.67 -5.92
C TRP A 11 0.96 -6.97 -6.36
N HIS A 12 0.79 -8.05 -7.11
CA HIS A 12 -0.54 -8.51 -7.47
C HIS A 12 -1.33 -8.87 -6.20
N ARG A 13 -2.62 -8.53 -6.19
CA ARG A 13 -3.54 -8.88 -5.09
C ARG A 13 -3.46 -10.37 -4.70
N ALA A 14 -3.26 -11.24 -5.69
CA ALA A 14 -3.19 -12.68 -5.49
C ALA A 14 -1.91 -13.08 -4.75
N ASP A 15 -0.77 -12.48 -5.08
CA ASP A 15 0.49 -12.70 -4.38
C ASP A 15 0.44 -12.22 -2.93
N ILE A 16 -0.16 -11.06 -2.69
CA ILE A 16 -0.36 -10.53 -1.33
C ILE A 16 -1.22 -11.50 -0.52
N VAL A 17 -2.34 -11.98 -1.08
CA VAL A 17 -3.22 -12.95 -0.42
C VAL A 17 -2.53 -14.31 -0.23
N ALA A 18 -1.72 -14.76 -1.19
CA ALA A 18 -0.96 -16.00 -1.09
C ALA A 18 0.10 -15.91 0.02
N ARG A 19 0.81 -14.78 0.12
CA ARG A 19 1.77 -14.51 1.20
C ARG A 19 1.09 -14.43 2.56
N LEU A 20 -0.05 -13.74 2.66
CA LEU A 20 -0.87 -13.73 3.89
C LEU A 20 -1.27 -15.15 4.29
N LYS A 21 -1.79 -15.94 3.34
CA LYS A 21 -2.14 -17.35 3.61
C LYS A 21 -0.94 -18.18 4.03
N LYS A 22 0.24 -17.97 3.43
CA LYS A 22 1.49 -18.64 3.80
C LYS A 22 1.94 -18.26 5.22
N ALA A 23 1.66 -17.04 5.65
CA ALA A 23 1.85 -16.57 7.02
C ALA A 23 0.75 -17.04 8.00
N GLY A 24 -0.24 -17.82 7.53
CA GLY A 24 -1.37 -18.30 8.33
C GLY A 24 -2.50 -17.29 8.51
N TRP A 25 -2.40 -16.12 7.87
CA TRP A 25 -3.37 -15.04 8.00
C TRP A 25 -4.35 -15.03 6.81
N SER A 26 -5.63 -14.79 7.10
CA SER A 26 -6.61 -14.45 6.07
C SER A 26 -6.92 -12.96 6.13
N VAL A 27 -7.26 -12.34 4.99
CA VAL A 27 -7.65 -10.91 4.93
C VAL A 27 -8.76 -10.60 5.95
N ARG A 28 -9.69 -11.54 6.16
CA ARG A 28 -10.78 -11.39 7.13
C ARG A 28 -10.27 -11.49 8.57
N ALA A 29 -9.45 -12.49 8.90
CA ALA A 29 -8.87 -12.66 10.23
C ALA A 29 -8.01 -11.45 10.60
N LEU A 30 -7.20 -10.97 9.66
CA LEU A 30 -6.36 -9.79 9.85
C LEU A 30 -7.18 -8.53 10.11
N SER A 31 -8.34 -8.40 9.46
CA SER A 31 -9.24 -7.28 9.72
C SER A 31 -9.85 -7.34 11.13
N ILE A 32 -10.20 -8.53 11.61
CA ILE A 32 -10.73 -8.74 12.97
C ILE A 32 -9.65 -8.42 14.00
N GLU A 33 -8.44 -8.93 13.80
CA GLU A 33 -7.28 -8.68 14.67
C GLU A 33 -6.94 -7.17 14.73
N ALA A 34 -7.05 -6.49 13.60
CA ALA A 34 -6.85 -5.05 13.50
C ALA A 34 -8.04 -4.21 14.00
N ASN A 35 -9.09 -4.84 14.54
CA ASN A 35 -10.32 -4.20 15.01
C ASN A 35 -11.00 -3.32 13.93
N LEU A 36 -10.91 -3.76 12.66
CA LEU A 36 -11.48 -3.10 11.49
C LEU A 36 -12.62 -3.92 10.90
N ALA A 37 -13.57 -3.25 10.26
CA ALA A 37 -14.63 -3.94 9.55
C ALA A 37 -14.03 -4.83 8.44
N PRO A 38 -14.47 -6.10 8.29
CA PRO A 38 -13.85 -7.09 7.40
C PRO A 38 -13.84 -6.69 5.92
N ASN A 39 -14.67 -5.73 5.52
CA ASN A 39 -14.71 -5.20 4.15
C ASN A 39 -13.72 -4.04 3.93
N THR A 40 -13.28 -3.38 5.00
CA THR A 40 -12.33 -2.25 4.93
C THR A 40 -10.96 -2.72 4.47
N LEU A 41 -10.51 -3.90 4.91
CA LEU A 41 -9.22 -4.44 4.51
C LEU A 41 -9.23 -4.96 3.06
N GLY A 42 -10.38 -5.44 2.55
CA GLY A 42 -10.54 -5.74 1.13
C GLY A 42 -10.37 -4.49 0.27
N LYS A 43 -11.02 -3.38 0.66
CA LYS A 43 -10.86 -2.08 0.00
C LYS A 43 -9.43 -1.52 0.07
N ALA A 44 -8.63 -1.93 1.06
CA ALA A 44 -7.23 -1.52 1.18
C ALA A 44 -6.34 -2.11 0.08
N LEU A 45 -6.75 -3.22 -0.54
CA LEU A 45 -6.04 -3.81 -1.69
C LEU A 45 -6.31 -3.01 -2.97
N ASP A 46 -7.54 -2.53 -3.14
CA ASP A 46 -7.94 -1.77 -4.34
C ASP A 46 -7.54 -0.28 -4.24
N ALA A 47 -7.70 0.35 -3.07
CA ALA A 47 -7.46 1.78 -2.85
C ALA A 47 -6.32 2.06 -1.84
N PRO A 48 -5.60 3.18 -1.96
CA PRO A 48 -4.49 3.53 -1.05
C PRO A 48 -5.03 3.74 0.37
N TYR A 49 -4.76 2.77 1.25
CA TYR A 49 -5.22 2.78 2.62
C TYR A 49 -4.08 2.43 3.57
N LEU A 50 -3.37 3.48 4.00
CA LEU A 50 -2.15 3.40 4.80
C LEU A 50 -2.25 2.52 6.04
N LYS A 51 -3.39 2.54 6.73
CA LYS A 51 -3.57 1.68 7.91
C LYS A 51 -3.64 0.21 7.51
N GLY A 52 -4.42 -0.12 6.48
CA GLY A 52 -4.55 -1.50 5.98
C GLY A 52 -3.25 -2.02 5.36
N GLU A 53 -2.58 -1.21 4.56
CA GLU A 53 -1.27 -1.53 3.97
C GLU A 53 -0.25 -1.86 5.08
N ARG A 54 -0.20 -1.08 6.17
CA ARG A 54 0.66 -1.35 7.33
C ARG A 54 0.30 -2.63 8.08
N ILE A 55 -0.97 -2.95 8.22
CA ILE A 55 -1.41 -4.18 8.91
C ILE A 55 -1.02 -5.40 8.06
N ILE A 56 -1.25 -5.35 6.74
CA ILE A 56 -0.87 -6.41 5.81
C ILE A 56 0.66 -6.58 5.81
N ALA A 57 1.40 -5.48 5.72
CA ALA A 57 2.85 -5.45 5.85
C ALA A 57 3.34 -6.11 7.14
N ALA A 58 2.74 -5.75 8.29
CA ALA A 58 3.08 -6.33 9.58
C ALA A 58 2.80 -7.84 9.63
N ALA A 59 1.72 -8.30 9.00
CA ALA A 59 1.35 -9.72 8.95
C ALA A 59 2.30 -10.58 8.09
N ILE A 60 2.83 -10.00 7.01
CA ILE A 60 3.79 -10.68 6.12
C ILE A 60 5.23 -10.48 6.65
N GLY A 61 5.47 -9.47 7.49
CA GLY A 61 6.79 -9.10 8.01
C GLY A 61 7.63 -8.31 7.01
N VAL A 62 7.01 -7.63 6.06
CA VAL A 62 7.66 -6.90 4.96
C VAL A 62 7.15 -5.45 5.00
N PRO A 63 7.99 -4.42 4.78
CA PRO A 63 7.51 -3.05 4.75
C PRO A 63 6.46 -2.82 3.65
N ALA A 64 5.44 -2.00 3.94
CA ALA A 64 4.39 -1.67 2.97
C ALA A 64 4.95 -1.01 1.70
N GLU A 65 6.10 -0.33 1.81
CA GLU A 65 6.85 0.26 0.70
C GLU A 65 7.34 -0.76 -0.34
N GLU A 66 7.65 -1.98 0.11
CA GLU A 66 8.10 -3.06 -0.79
C GLU A 66 6.93 -3.74 -1.52
N ILE A 67 5.74 -3.73 -0.89
CA ILE A 67 4.52 -4.28 -1.48
C ILE A 67 3.89 -3.27 -2.46
N TRP A 68 3.90 -1.98 -2.11
CA TRP A 68 3.31 -0.88 -2.89
C TRP A 68 4.30 0.28 -3.13
N PRO A 69 5.40 0.03 -3.87
CA PRO A 69 6.40 1.07 -4.13
C PRO A 69 5.82 2.25 -4.93
N SER A 70 4.93 2.01 -5.90
CA SER A 70 4.32 3.07 -6.71
C SER A 70 3.45 4.03 -5.89
N ARG A 71 2.76 3.51 -4.86
CA ARG A 71 1.89 4.32 -3.99
C ARG A 71 2.70 5.23 -3.08
N PHE A 72 3.86 4.76 -2.62
CA PHE A 72 4.75 5.55 -1.77
C PHE A 72 5.41 6.70 -2.55
N GLU A 73 5.86 6.45 -3.78
CA GLU A 73 6.42 7.50 -4.64
C GLU A 73 5.41 8.61 -4.94
N LYS A 74 4.15 8.27 -5.25
CA LYS A 74 3.09 9.26 -5.47
C LYS A 74 2.80 10.10 -4.23
N ARG A 75 2.89 9.49 -3.04
CA ARG A 75 2.63 10.18 -1.77
C ARG A 75 3.71 11.20 -1.40
N ASN A 76 4.95 10.95 -1.82
CA ASN A 76 6.04 11.89 -1.60
C ASN A 76 6.01 13.09 -2.57
N HIS A 77 5.14 13.05 -3.58
CA HIS A 77 4.98 14.14 -4.54
C HIS A 77 4.18 15.28 -3.91
N LYS A 78 4.87 16.26 -3.30
CA LYS A 78 4.25 17.49 -2.80
C LYS A 78 4.07 18.45 -3.97
N PRO A 79 2.83 18.81 -4.37
CA PRO A 79 2.63 19.85 -5.38
C PRO A 79 3.16 21.18 -4.83
N THR A 80 4.21 21.71 -5.44
CA THR A 80 4.74 23.04 -5.11
C THR A 80 3.88 24.08 -5.80
N PHE A 81 3.21 24.94 -5.03
CA PHE A 81 2.51 26.08 -5.60
C PHE A 81 3.53 27.07 -6.18
N PRO A 82 3.48 27.43 -7.48
CA PRO A 82 4.42 28.38 -8.06
C PRO A 82 4.21 29.74 -7.40
N ARG A 83 5.24 30.23 -6.68
CA ARG A 83 5.20 31.47 -5.89
C ARG A 83 5.17 32.75 -6.76
N SER A 84 5.24 32.63 -8.08
CA SER A 84 5.38 33.75 -9.03
C SER A 84 4.11 34.06 -9.83
N ILE A 85 2.95 34.13 -9.16
CA ILE A 85 1.68 34.54 -9.82
C ILE A 85 1.38 36.04 -9.61
N ASN A 86 2.06 36.74 -8.71
CA ASN A 86 1.90 38.19 -8.50
C ASN A 86 3.19 38.96 -8.77
N ARG A 87 3.54 39.20 -10.05
CA ARG A 87 4.45 40.28 -10.41
C ARG A 87 3.86 41.08 -11.56
#